data_AF-A0A6T8Y8Z9-F1
#
_entry.id   AF-A0A6T8Y8Z9-F1
#
_cell.length_a   1.000
_cell.length_b   1.000
_cell.length_c   1.000
_cell.angle_alpha   90.00
_cell.angle_beta   90.00
_cell.angle_gamma   90.00
#
_symmetry.space_group_name_H-M   'P 1'
#
loop_
_entity.id
_entity.type
_entity.pdbx_description
1 polymer ?
#
loop_
_entity_poly.entity_id
_entity_poly.type
_entity_poly.pdbx_seq_one_letter_code
_entity_poly.pdbx_strand_id
1 'polypeptide(L)'
;AEAEAKLAKVQTEARALIEAEAAAKAEVEAASKAKAEAEAKLAQIRGEARAKADVLSLQKLDETLSESQPSRCRDPELDAEAEKEASFPKARAEAKEKAKAEAQSSGAQSSGAAVVRGSGEVEVERLAPPGVDRLGIVPTGLPPSPIMIGKVLPGSWGETSGIMVGDVLVALNGVSTSGMYLHDLDSLLRDVRPLRLTFTRKR
;
A
#
# COMPACT_ATOMS: atom_id res chain seq x y z
N ALA A 1 20.87 45.79 46.35
CA ALA A 1 19.85 44.95 47.02
C ALA A 1 18.73 44.50 46.07
N GLU A 2 17.70 45.32 45.78
CA GLU A 2 16.53 44.84 45.02
C GLU A 2 16.82 44.54 43.53
N ALA A 3 17.68 45.35 42.88
CA ALA A 3 18.11 45.13 41.50
C ALA A 3 18.97 43.86 41.34
N GLU A 4 19.83 43.57 42.32
CA GLU A 4 20.67 42.36 42.34
C GLU A 4 19.83 41.10 42.56
N ALA A 5 18.78 41.17 43.39
CA ALA A 5 17.84 40.07 43.59
C ALA A 5 17.05 39.76 42.30
N LYS A 6 16.64 40.78 41.55
CA LYS A 6 15.98 40.61 40.24
C LYS A 6 16.93 39.99 39.22
N LEU A 7 18.20 40.43 39.18
CA LEU A 7 19.21 39.86 38.29
C LEU A 7 19.51 38.39 38.62
N ALA A 8 19.63 38.04 39.91
CA ALA A 8 19.83 36.66 40.34
C ALA A 8 18.65 35.76 39.93
N LYS A 9 17.41 36.25 40.06
CA LYS A 9 16.21 35.53 39.64
C LYS A 9 16.20 35.26 38.12
N VAL A 10 16.52 36.28 37.33
CA VAL A 10 16.63 36.15 35.85
C VAL A 10 17.74 35.17 35.48
N GLN A 11 18.87 35.19 36.18
CA GLN A 11 19.97 34.25 35.94
C GLN A 11 19.59 32.80 36.28
N THR A 12 18.82 32.58 37.36
CA THR A 12 18.33 31.24 37.70
C THR A 12 17.30 30.72 36.69
N GLU A 13 16.39 31.59 36.23
CA GLU A 13 15.40 31.24 35.20
C GLU A 13 16.07 30.92 33.85
N ALA A 14 17.07 31.73 33.45
CA ALA A 14 17.83 31.48 32.22
C ALA A 14 18.63 30.17 32.29
N ARG A 15 19.25 29.85 33.44
CA ARG A 15 19.94 28.56 33.63
C ARG A 15 18.99 27.37 33.55
N ALA A 16 17.79 27.49 34.15
CA ALA A 16 16.78 26.43 34.08
C ALA A 16 16.30 26.17 32.64
N LEU A 17 16.13 27.22 31.82
CA LEU A 17 15.76 27.07 30.41
C LEU A 17 16.86 26.38 29.59
N ILE A 18 18.14 26.73 29.81
CA ILE A 18 19.27 26.11 29.12
C ILE A 18 19.39 24.62 29.50
N GLU A 19 19.19 24.28 30.77
CA GLU A 19 19.24 22.91 31.26
C GLU A 19 18.09 22.07 30.70
N ALA A 20 16.88 22.63 30.61
CA ALA A 20 15.73 21.98 29.98
C ALA A 20 15.94 21.75 28.48
N GLU A 21 16.52 22.71 27.76
CA GLU A 21 16.84 22.55 26.33
C GLU A 21 17.94 21.50 26.10
N ALA A 22 18.94 21.44 26.99
CA ALA A 22 19.98 20.42 26.95
C ALA A 22 19.41 19.01 27.19
N ALA A 23 18.48 18.85 28.14
CA ALA A 23 17.78 17.59 28.38
C ALA A 23 16.97 17.14 27.16
N ALA A 24 16.23 18.05 26.52
CA ALA A 24 15.48 17.75 25.31
C ALA A 24 16.39 17.35 24.12
N LYS A 25 17.54 18.02 23.96
CA LYS A 25 18.53 17.63 22.94
C LYS A 25 19.14 16.25 23.20
N ALA A 26 19.41 15.91 24.46
CA ALA A 26 19.91 14.59 24.83
C ALA A 26 18.91 13.46 24.53
N GLU A 27 17.61 13.69 24.74
CA GLU A 27 16.57 12.72 24.37
C GLU A 27 16.48 12.52 22.85
N VAL A 28 16.56 13.61 22.07
CA VAL A 28 16.57 13.53 20.60
C VAL A 28 17.82 12.80 20.09
N GLU A 29 18.99 13.04 20.68
CA GLU A 29 20.22 12.33 20.33
C GLU A 29 20.12 10.83 20.68
N ALA A 30 19.60 10.49 21.86
CA ALA A 30 19.37 9.11 22.27
C ALA A 30 18.40 8.38 21.34
N ALA A 31 17.31 9.04 20.93
CA ALA A 31 16.37 8.51 19.94
C ALA A 31 17.04 8.32 18.56
N SER A 32 17.92 9.24 18.14
CA SER A 32 18.65 9.10 16.88
C SER A 32 19.62 7.90 16.89
N LYS A 33 20.29 7.68 18.02
CA LYS A 33 21.22 6.55 18.21
C LYS A 33 20.48 5.21 18.23
N ALA A 34 19.33 5.14 18.90
CA ALA A 34 18.47 3.96 18.90
C ALA A 34 17.92 3.64 17.50
N LYS A 35 17.53 4.66 16.73
CA LYS A 35 17.08 4.50 15.34
C LYS A 35 18.20 3.95 14.45
N ALA A 36 19.43 4.48 14.58
CA ALA A 36 20.58 4.01 13.82
C ALA A 36 20.93 2.54 14.14
N GLU A 37 20.86 2.15 15.42
CA GLU A 37 21.10 0.75 15.82
C GLU A 37 20.03 -0.21 15.28
N ALA A 38 18.76 0.22 15.26
CA ALA A 38 17.67 -0.56 14.68
C ALA A 38 17.83 -0.75 13.16
N GLU A 39 18.24 0.30 12.45
CA GLU A 39 18.50 0.24 11.01
C GLU A 39 19.67 -0.69 10.67
N ALA A 40 20.73 -0.67 11.48
CA ALA A 40 21.86 -1.60 11.34
C ALA A 40 21.45 -3.07 11.56
N LYS A 41 20.62 -3.34 12.58
CA LYS A 41 20.09 -4.70 12.83
C LYS A 41 19.21 -5.19 11.67
N LEU A 42 18.39 -4.31 11.09
CA LEU A 42 17.56 -4.65 9.94
C LEU A 42 18.42 -4.97 8.70
N ALA A 43 19.50 -4.22 8.48
CA ALA A 43 20.45 -4.48 7.39
C ALA A 43 21.14 -5.86 7.55
N GLN A 44 21.51 -6.25 8.78
CA GLN A 44 22.09 -7.56 9.05
C GLN A 44 21.11 -8.70 8.71
N ILE A 45 19.85 -8.61 9.16
CA ILE A 45 18.80 -9.60 8.85
C ILE A 45 18.62 -9.71 7.33
N ARG A 46 18.63 -8.59 6.61
CA ARG A 46 18.47 -8.56 5.15
C ARG A 46 19.64 -9.23 4.42
N GLY A 47 20.86 -9.09 4.93
CA GLY A 47 22.06 -9.76 4.41
C GLY A 47 22.00 -11.28 4.60
N GLU A 48 21.62 -11.75 5.79
CA GLU A 48 21.48 -13.18 6.09
C GLU A 48 20.36 -13.83 5.26
N ALA A 49 19.26 -13.13 5.02
CA ALA A 49 18.18 -13.60 4.15
C ALA A 49 18.65 -13.77 2.69
N ARG A 50 19.48 -12.85 2.18
CA ARG A 50 20.05 -12.94 0.83
C ARG A 50 20.98 -14.15 0.68
N ALA A 51 21.85 -14.39 1.66
CA ALA A 51 22.74 -15.56 1.65
C ALA A 51 21.97 -16.89 1.70
N LYS A 52 20.89 -16.98 2.48
CA LYS A 52 20.01 -18.17 2.52
C LYS A 52 19.30 -18.39 1.18
N ALA A 53 18.90 -17.34 0.47
CA ALA A 53 18.28 -17.45 -0.85
C ALA A 53 19.26 -17.95 -1.94
N ASP A 54 20.53 -17.55 -1.88
CA ASP A 54 21.56 -18.05 -2.80
C ASP A 54 21.87 -19.54 -2.58
N VAL A 55 21.95 -20.01 -1.33
CA VAL A 55 22.16 -21.43 -1.00
C VAL A 55 20.99 -22.31 -1.48
N LEU A 56 19.75 -21.84 -1.31
CA LEU A 56 18.54 -22.52 -1.79
C LEU A 56 18.45 -22.60 -3.33
N SER A 57 19.13 -21.70 -4.04
CA SER A 57 19.13 -21.69 -5.51
C SER A 57 20.13 -22.68 -6.10
N LEU A 58 21.25 -22.95 -5.40
CA LEU A 58 22.25 -23.93 -5.84
C LEU A 58 21.81 -25.39 -5.63
N GLN A 59 20.98 -25.67 -4.63
CA GLN A 59 20.46 -27.04 -4.40
C GLN A 59 19.44 -27.49 -5.47
N LYS A 60 18.78 -26.55 -6.17
CA LYS A 60 17.77 -26.87 -7.19
C LYS A 60 18.34 -27.22 -8.57
N LEU A 61 19.66 -27.07 -8.78
CA LEU A 61 20.31 -27.37 -10.06
C LEU A 61 20.97 -28.76 -10.10
N ASP A 62 21.10 -29.45 -8.96
CA ASP A 62 21.70 -30.80 -8.89
C ASP A 62 20.68 -31.92 -9.16
N GLU A 63 19.38 -31.65 -8.97
CA GLU A 63 18.29 -32.63 -9.13
C GLU A 63 17.78 -32.78 -10.59
N THR A 64 18.40 -32.11 -11.57
CA THR A 64 17.98 -32.16 -12.99
C THR A 64 18.94 -32.90 -13.92
N LEU A 65 19.99 -33.58 -13.41
CA LEU A 65 20.97 -34.31 -14.22
C LEU A 65 20.93 -35.84 -14.09
N SER A 66 19.93 -36.42 -13.40
CA SER A 66 19.87 -37.85 -13.10
C SER A 66 18.90 -38.68 -13.96
N GLU A 67 18.33 -38.16 -15.05
CA GLU A 67 17.48 -38.99 -15.95
C GLU A 67 17.91 -38.84 -17.42
N SER A 68 19.07 -39.43 -17.72
CA SER A 68 19.56 -39.65 -19.07
C SER A 68 19.34 -41.11 -19.50
N GLN A 69 18.27 -41.32 -20.29
CA GLN A 69 18.20 -42.16 -21.51
C GLN A 69 18.22 -43.71 -21.41
N PRO A 70 17.99 -44.49 -22.50
CA PRO A 70 17.31 -44.27 -23.81
C PRO A 70 16.43 -45.48 -24.28
N SER A 71 15.71 -45.34 -25.42
CA SER A 71 15.81 -46.23 -26.62
C SER A 71 14.47 -46.58 -27.33
N ARG A 72 14.40 -46.12 -28.58
CA ARG A 72 14.02 -46.84 -29.83
C ARG A 72 12.61 -47.45 -30.06
N CYS A 73 12.00 -46.87 -31.11
CA CYS A 73 11.50 -47.50 -32.36
C CYS A 73 10.00 -47.87 -32.50
N ARG A 74 9.47 -47.43 -33.66
CA ARG A 74 8.31 -47.92 -34.47
C ARG A 74 6.92 -47.63 -33.91
N ASP A 75 5.90 -47.25 -34.68
CA ASP A 75 5.65 -46.96 -36.10
C ASP A 75 4.31 -46.17 -36.14
N PRO A 76 3.86 -45.62 -37.28
CA PRO A 76 2.69 -44.74 -37.38
C PRO A 76 1.40 -45.50 -37.71
N GLU A 77 0.27 -45.21 -37.06
CA GLU A 77 -1.08 -45.21 -37.68
C GLU A 77 -2.19 -44.81 -36.70
N LEU A 78 -3.12 -44.00 -37.23
CA LEU A 78 -4.58 -44.00 -37.00
C LEU A 78 -5.13 -43.89 -35.57
N ASP A 79 -5.76 -42.74 -35.32
CA ASP A 79 -7.20 -42.56 -35.05
C ASP A 79 -7.38 -41.29 -34.21
N ALA A 80 -7.99 -40.26 -34.79
CA ALA A 80 -9.41 -39.92 -34.59
C ALA A 80 -9.63 -39.07 -33.32
N GLU A 81 -10.08 -37.85 -33.59
CA GLU A 81 -11.02 -37.04 -32.80
C GLU A 81 -10.79 -36.88 -31.29
N ALA A 82 -10.62 -35.63 -30.87
CA ALA A 82 -11.71 -34.91 -30.19
C ALA A 82 -11.15 -33.67 -29.49
N GLU A 83 -11.68 -32.53 -29.91
CA GLU A 83 -11.65 -31.28 -29.15
C GLU A 83 -12.14 -31.52 -27.72
N LYS A 84 -11.45 -30.95 -26.74
CA LYS A 84 -12.06 -30.61 -25.45
C LYS A 84 -11.42 -29.35 -24.88
N GLU A 85 -11.99 -28.24 -25.32
CA GLU A 85 -12.17 -27.09 -24.44
C GLU A 85 -12.94 -27.52 -23.18
N ALA A 86 -12.38 -27.19 -22.02
CA ALA A 86 -13.05 -27.14 -20.73
C ALA A 86 -12.11 -26.37 -19.80
N SER A 87 -12.52 -25.47 -18.90
CA SER A 87 -13.84 -25.04 -18.46
C SER A 87 -13.56 -23.88 -17.52
N PHE A 88 -13.93 -22.66 -17.89
CA PHE A 88 -14.04 -21.56 -16.92
C PHE A 88 -15.45 -21.61 -16.33
N PRO A 89 -15.63 -21.96 -15.05
CA PRO A 89 -16.96 -21.94 -14.44
C PRO A 89 -17.44 -20.51 -14.24
N LYS A 90 -18.38 -20.13 -15.11
CA LYS A 90 -19.25 -18.95 -15.01
C LYS A 90 -20.31 -19.23 -13.95
N ALA A 91 -20.08 -18.80 -12.71
CA ALA A 91 -21.11 -18.86 -11.66
C ALA A 91 -21.93 -17.55 -11.66
N ARG A 92 -23.09 -17.62 -12.32
CA ARG A 92 -24.23 -16.71 -12.18
C ARG A 92 -25.28 -17.40 -11.32
N ALA A 93 -25.65 -16.80 -10.20
CA ALA A 93 -26.91 -16.99 -9.47
C ALA A 93 -27.00 -15.81 -8.46
N GLU A 94 -27.66 -14.70 -8.77
CA GLU A 94 -29.11 -14.43 -8.66
C GLU A 94 -29.71 -14.67 -7.27
N ALA A 95 -30.14 -13.54 -6.69
CA ALA A 95 -31.28 -13.32 -5.80
C ALA A 95 -31.28 -13.96 -4.40
N LYS A 96 -31.18 -13.08 -3.39
CA LYS A 96 -32.10 -13.10 -2.24
C LYS A 96 -32.30 -11.69 -1.67
N GLU A 97 -33.49 -11.19 -1.96
CA GLU A 97 -34.20 -10.10 -1.30
C GLU A 97 -34.44 -10.44 0.18
N LYS A 98 -34.16 -9.49 1.09
CA LYS A 98 -35.12 -8.96 2.08
C LYS A 98 -34.42 -8.03 3.08
N ALA A 99 -35.03 -6.85 3.23
CA ALA A 99 -35.27 -6.08 4.46
C ALA A 99 -34.06 -5.74 5.35
N LYS A 100 -33.92 -4.60 6.01
CA LYS A 100 -34.67 -3.36 6.26
C LYS A 100 -33.90 -2.74 7.46
N ALA A 101 -34.09 -1.44 7.69
CA ALA A 101 -33.63 -0.64 8.84
C ALA A 101 -32.26 0.00 8.61
N GLU A 102 -32.22 1.28 8.23
CA GLU A 102 -32.35 2.45 9.13
C GLU A 102 -31.14 2.56 10.06
N ALA A 103 -30.53 3.70 10.32
CA ALA A 103 -30.60 5.05 9.80
C ALA A 103 -29.45 5.79 10.53
N GLN A 104 -28.90 6.83 9.89
CA GLN A 104 -28.34 8.02 10.54
C GLN A 104 -27.08 7.86 11.43
N SER A 105 -25.94 8.30 10.89
CA SER A 105 -25.25 9.48 11.42
C SER A 105 -24.41 10.08 10.28
N SER A 106 -24.88 11.16 9.66
CA SER A 106 -24.47 12.54 9.95
C SER A 106 -22.95 12.74 9.91
N GLY A 107 -22.46 13.43 8.88
CA GLY A 107 -21.15 14.08 8.97
C GLY A 107 -20.41 14.21 7.65
N ALA A 108 -20.65 15.33 6.96
CA ALA A 108 -19.72 15.96 6.03
C ALA A 108 -19.27 15.14 4.82
N GLN A 109 -20.12 15.09 3.79
CA GLN A 109 -19.64 15.01 2.42
C GLN A 109 -18.93 16.33 2.09
N SER A 110 -17.65 16.47 2.48
CA SER A 110 -16.81 17.53 1.93
C SER A 110 -16.56 17.17 0.47
N SER A 111 -17.28 17.85 -0.42
CA SER A 111 -17.03 17.89 -1.85
C SER A 111 -15.53 18.05 -2.11
N GLY A 112 -14.93 17.03 -2.74
CA GLY A 112 -13.52 17.04 -3.12
C GLY A 112 -13.20 18.28 -3.95
N ALA A 113 -12.27 19.09 -3.45
CA ALA A 113 -11.68 20.18 -4.20
C ALA A 113 -10.88 19.56 -5.36
N ALA A 114 -11.46 19.53 -6.55
CA ALA A 114 -10.74 19.19 -7.76
C ALA A 114 -9.76 20.32 -8.07
N VAL A 115 -8.50 20.16 -7.66
CA VAL A 115 -7.45 21.13 -7.97
C VAL A 115 -7.04 20.91 -9.41
N VAL A 116 -7.44 21.83 -10.29
CA VAL A 116 -7.02 21.83 -11.70
C VAL A 116 -5.60 22.37 -11.75
N ARG A 117 -4.62 21.49 -11.94
CA ARG A 117 -3.24 21.89 -12.27
C ARG A 117 -3.17 22.13 -13.78
N GLY A 118 -2.52 23.21 -14.21
CA GLY A 118 -2.68 23.90 -15.50
C GLY A 118 -2.29 23.16 -16.79
N SER A 119 -2.52 21.86 -16.90
CA SER A 119 -2.16 21.03 -18.06
C SER A 119 -3.14 19.87 -18.32
N GLY A 120 -4.45 20.10 -18.12
CA GLY A 120 -5.52 19.14 -18.44
C GLY A 120 -5.62 17.93 -17.50
N GLU A 121 -4.82 17.90 -16.43
CA GLU A 121 -4.83 16.83 -15.44
C GLU A 121 -5.67 17.26 -14.22
N VAL A 122 -6.73 16.49 -13.94
CA VAL A 122 -7.63 16.74 -12.82
C VAL A 122 -7.25 15.81 -11.69
N GLU A 123 -6.84 16.37 -10.56
CA GLU A 123 -6.56 15.63 -9.33
C GLU A 123 -7.86 15.50 -8.51
N VAL A 124 -8.18 14.27 -8.10
CA VAL A 124 -9.41 13.92 -7.37
C VAL A 124 -9.01 13.18 -6.10
N GLU A 125 -9.23 13.81 -4.94
CA GLU A 125 -9.02 13.18 -3.64
C GLU A 125 -10.31 12.55 -3.12
N ARG A 126 -10.21 11.31 -2.59
CA ARG A 126 -11.30 10.57 -1.96
C ARG A 126 -10.87 9.99 -0.62
N LEU A 127 -11.71 10.18 0.39
CA LEU A 127 -11.49 9.70 1.76
C LEU A 127 -12.40 8.51 2.05
N ALA A 128 -11.83 7.32 2.23
CA ALA A 128 -12.56 6.14 2.67
C ALA A 128 -12.64 6.12 4.21
N PRO A 129 -13.84 6.17 4.81
CA PRO A 129 -14.03 6.15 6.26
C PRO A 129 -13.74 4.76 6.87
N PRO A 130 -13.57 4.66 8.20
CA PRO A 130 -13.24 3.41 8.90
C PRO A 130 -14.33 2.33 8.93
N GLY A 131 -15.44 2.47 8.20
CA GLY A 131 -16.47 1.44 8.04
C GLY A 131 -16.46 0.74 6.68
N VAL A 132 -15.47 1.03 5.81
CA VAL A 132 -15.38 0.48 4.46
C VAL A 132 -14.31 -0.61 4.42
N ASP A 133 -14.73 -1.86 4.55
CA ASP A 133 -13.84 -3.02 4.42
C ASP A 133 -13.40 -3.24 2.97
N ARG A 134 -14.32 -3.03 2.02
CA ARG A 134 -14.10 -3.27 0.59
C ARG A 134 -14.35 -2.00 -0.20
N LEU A 135 -13.29 -1.41 -0.76
CA LEU A 135 -13.40 -0.24 -1.64
C LEU A 135 -14.16 -0.57 -2.94
N GLY A 136 -14.06 -1.82 -3.41
CA GLY A 136 -14.71 -2.29 -4.65
C GLY A 136 -14.10 -1.72 -5.93
N ILE A 137 -12.85 -1.27 -5.86
CA ILE A 137 -12.04 -0.86 -7.01
C ILE A 137 -11.08 -1.98 -7.39
N VAL A 138 -10.97 -2.27 -8.68
CA VAL A 138 -10.03 -3.24 -9.23
C VAL A 138 -8.97 -2.48 -10.03
N PRO A 139 -7.76 -2.33 -9.49
CA PRO A 139 -6.66 -1.76 -10.25
C PRO A 139 -6.16 -2.75 -11.31
N THR A 140 -5.86 -2.24 -12.50
CA THR A 140 -5.21 -3.01 -13.58
C THR A 140 -3.68 -2.97 -13.45
N GLY A 141 -3.15 -1.92 -12.83
CA GLY A 141 -1.72 -1.72 -12.63
C GLY A 141 -1.29 -1.99 -11.18
N LEU A 142 -0.07 -2.47 -11.01
CA LEU A 142 0.58 -2.71 -9.73
C LEU A 142 1.95 -2.02 -9.72
N PRO A 143 2.42 -1.51 -8.56
CA PRO A 143 3.72 -0.87 -8.48
C PRO A 143 4.85 -1.84 -8.90
N PRO A 144 5.86 -1.40 -9.67
CA PRO A 144 6.29 -0.01 -9.93
C PRO A 144 5.55 0.70 -11.08
N SER A 145 4.62 0.02 -11.75
CA SER A 145 3.81 0.63 -12.79
C SER A 145 2.67 1.48 -12.20
N PRO A 146 2.20 2.52 -12.92
CA PRO A 146 1.09 3.34 -12.46
C PRO A 146 -0.17 2.50 -12.27
N ILE A 147 -0.83 2.70 -11.14
CA ILE A 147 -2.01 1.95 -10.74
C ILE A 147 -3.23 2.62 -11.37
N MET A 148 -3.71 2.10 -12.50
CA MET A 148 -4.94 2.58 -13.15
C MET A 148 -6.15 1.76 -12.71
N ILE A 149 -7.30 2.41 -12.52
CA ILE A 149 -8.56 1.73 -12.20
C ILE A 149 -9.14 1.09 -13.46
N GLY A 150 -9.23 -0.24 -13.48
CA GLY A 150 -9.80 -1.00 -14.60
C GLY A 150 -11.28 -1.28 -14.45
N LYS A 151 -11.74 -1.49 -13.20
CA LYS A 151 -13.14 -1.77 -12.91
C LYS A 151 -13.54 -1.24 -11.56
N VAL A 152 -14.76 -0.73 -11.48
CA VAL A 152 -15.41 -0.35 -10.23
C VAL A 152 -16.65 -1.22 -10.04
N LEU A 153 -16.81 -1.79 -8.85
CA LEU A 153 -17.96 -2.63 -8.53
C LEU A 153 -19.18 -1.75 -8.20
N PRO A 154 -20.36 -2.07 -8.76
CA PRO A 154 -21.57 -1.32 -8.45
C PRO A 154 -22.00 -1.54 -6.99
N GLY A 155 -22.51 -0.50 -6.34
CA GLY A 155 -22.88 -0.50 -4.93
C GLY A 155 -21.70 -0.49 -3.96
N SER A 156 -20.46 -0.33 -4.45
CA SER A 156 -19.28 -0.21 -3.62
C SER A 156 -18.96 1.24 -3.25
N TRP A 157 -18.04 1.41 -2.30
CA TRP A 157 -17.57 2.74 -1.91
C TRP A 157 -16.91 3.46 -3.09
N GLY A 158 -16.21 2.76 -3.98
CA GLY A 158 -15.55 3.38 -5.14
C GLY A 158 -16.53 4.07 -6.08
N GLU A 159 -17.66 3.40 -6.38
CA GLU A 159 -18.73 3.99 -7.20
C GLU A 159 -19.40 5.17 -6.49
N THR A 160 -19.74 4.97 -5.20
CA THR A 160 -20.39 6.02 -4.38
C THR A 160 -19.50 7.25 -4.22
N SER A 161 -18.18 7.06 -4.23
CA SER A 161 -17.18 8.12 -4.16
C SER A 161 -16.95 8.81 -5.50
N GLY A 162 -17.53 8.31 -6.60
CA GLY A 162 -17.35 8.86 -7.94
C GLY A 162 -15.97 8.57 -8.54
N ILE A 163 -15.35 7.45 -8.16
CA ILE A 163 -14.14 6.94 -8.84
C ILE A 163 -14.58 6.31 -10.15
N MET A 164 -13.88 6.63 -11.23
CA MET A 164 -14.19 6.15 -12.57
C MET A 164 -13.10 5.21 -13.09
N VAL A 165 -13.48 4.39 -14.06
CA VAL A 165 -12.52 3.58 -14.82
C VAL A 165 -11.61 4.51 -15.62
N GLY A 166 -10.30 4.25 -15.59
CA GLY A 166 -9.28 5.09 -16.22
C GLY A 166 -8.62 6.10 -15.29
N ASP A 167 -9.15 6.31 -14.09
CA ASP A 167 -8.48 7.13 -13.07
C ASP A 167 -7.15 6.47 -12.66
N VAL A 168 -6.10 7.28 -12.50
CA VAL A 168 -4.76 6.81 -12.10
C VAL A 168 -4.53 7.15 -10.64
N LEU A 169 -4.26 6.16 -9.81
CA LEU A 169 -3.93 6.36 -8.41
C LEU A 169 -2.47 6.82 -8.26
N VAL A 170 -2.30 8.05 -7.79
CA VAL A 170 -0.98 8.69 -7.65
C VAL A 170 -0.49 8.67 -6.21
N ALA A 171 -1.37 8.84 -5.22
CA ALA A 171 -0.99 8.82 -3.82
C ALA A 171 -2.03 8.16 -2.91
N LEU A 172 -1.52 7.60 -1.81
CA LEU A 172 -2.26 6.94 -0.75
C LEU A 172 -1.81 7.48 0.60
N ASN A 173 -2.72 8.07 1.38
CA ASN A 173 -2.42 8.71 2.66
C ASN A 173 -1.29 9.76 2.56
N GLY A 174 -1.15 10.42 1.41
CA GLY A 174 -0.07 11.36 1.12
C GLY A 174 1.25 10.72 0.67
N VAL A 175 1.31 9.39 0.53
CA VAL A 175 2.49 8.66 0.04
C VAL A 175 2.31 8.28 -1.43
N SER A 176 3.29 8.62 -2.26
CA SER A 176 3.24 8.35 -3.70
C SER A 176 3.33 6.87 -4.03
N THR A 177 2.42 6.37 -4.87
CA THR A 177 2.37 4.95 -5.26
C THR A 177 3.52 4.53 -6.18
N SER A 178 4.17 5.46 -6.87
CA SER A 178 5.26 5.18 -7.82
C SER A 178 6.49 4.50 -7.20
N GLY A 179 6.71 4.68 -5.89
CA GLY A 179 7.87 4.11 -5.17
C GLY A 179 7.50 3.06 -4.12
N MET A 180 6.23 2.72 -3.97
CA MET A 180 5.76 1.79 -2.94
C MET A 180 5.83 0.35 -3.42
N TYR A 181 6.05 -0.59 -2.49
CA TYR A 181 5.97 -2.00 -2.82
C TYR A 181 4.52 -2.50 -2.71
N LEU A 182 4.25 -3.63 -3.36
CA LEU A 182 2.94 -4.30 -3.30
C LEU A 182 2.46 -4.62 -1.88
N HIS A 183 3.38 -5.04 -1.02
CA HIS A 183 3.06 -5.37 0.38
C HIS A 183 2.66 -4.13 1.17
N ASP A 184 3.34 -3.00 0.97
CA ASP A 184 3.01 -1.72 1.60
C ASP A 184 1.64 -1.24 1.14
N LEU A 185 1.36 -1.36 -0.17
CA LEU A 185 0.06 -1.02 -0.75
C LEU A 185 -1.07 -1.85 -0.11
N ASP A 186 -0.93 -3.18 -0.07
CA ASP A 186 -1.95 -4.06 0.51
C ASP A 186 -2.14 -3.80 2.02
N SER A 187 -1.04 -3.57 2.76
CA SER A 187 -1.09 -3.23 4.19
C SER A 187 -1.81 -1.90 4.43
N LEU A 188 -1.52 -0.86 3.65
CA LEU A 188 -2.23 0.42 3.75
C LEU A 188 -3.72 0.30 3.38
N LEU A 189 -4.04 -0.54 2.40
CA LEU A 189 -5.42 -0.79 1.99
C LEU A 189 -6.22 -1.59 3.04
N ARG A 190 -5.57 -2.36 3.92
CA ARG A 190 -6.23 -3.20 4.95
C ARG A 190 -6.18 -2.60 6.34
N ASP A 191 -5.00 -2.17 6.78
CA ASP A 191 -4.72 -1.83 8.18
C ASP A 191 -4.99 -0.36 8.50
N VAL A 192 -4.91 0.53 7.50
CA VAL A 192 -5.05 1.96 7.70
C VAL A 192 -6.43 2.45 7.24
N ARG A 193 -7.20 2.91 8.21
CA ARG A 193 -8.43 3.67 8.01
C ARG A 193 -8.45 4.86 8.98
N PRO A 194 -8.92 6.05 8.55
CA PRO A 194 -9.43 6.38 7.22
C PRO A 194 -8.33 6.41 6.15
N LEU A 195 -8.68 6.06 4.92
CA LEU A 195 -7.75 5.98 3.79
C LEU A 195 -7.97 7.14 2.83
N ARG A 196 -6.96 7.96 2.59
CA ARG A 196 -6.96 9.04 1.59
C ARG A 196 -6.39 8.51 0.28
N LEU A 197 -7.16 8.61 -0.79
CA LEU A 197 -6.80 8.18 -2.13
C LEU A 197 -6.78 9.40 -3.05
N THR A 198 -5.66 9.62 -3.72
CA THR A 198 -5.50 10.71 -4.67
C THR A 198 -5.36 10.15 -6.07
N PHE A 199 -6.33 10.48 -6.92
CA PHE A 199 -6.38 10.06 -8.31
C PHE A 199 -6.04 11.21 -9.24
N THR A 200 -5.47 10.92 -10.39
CA THR A 200 -5.37 11.85 -11.51
C THR A 200 -6.11 11.32 -12.72
N ARG A 201 -6.79 12.23 -13.41
CA ARG A 201 -7.50 11.95 -14.65
C ARG A 201 -7.04 12.93 -15.72
N LYS A 202 -6.57 12.41 -16.84
CA LYS A 202 -6.31 13.21 -18.05
C LYS A 202 -7.64 13.50 -18.73
N ARG A 203 -7.95 14.78 -18.96
CA ARG A 203 -9.11 15.22 -19.76
C ARG A 203 -8.79 15.22 -21.25
#